data_AF-A0A966YTS7-F1
#
_entry.id   AF-A0A966YTS7-F1
#
_cell.length_a   1.000
_cell.length_b   1.000
_cell.length_c   1.000
_cell.angle_alpha   90.00
_cell.angle_beta   90.00
_cell.angle_gamma   90.00
#
_symmetry.space_group_name_H-M   'P 1'
#
loop_
_entity.id
_entity.type
_entity.pdbx_description
1 polymer ?
#
loop_
_entity_poly.entity_id
_entity_poly.type
_entity_poly.pdbx_seq_one_letter_code
_entity_poly.pdbx_strand_id
1 'polypeptide(L)'
;AIIFYGVNDTVIDEEETITRAVASAEVRDLVEFNDLSGRMVYADVKPIVSSEDGVITDVLRSGDTIERGTVLYAINDSPTAAFYGTFPLYRELSEGAVGEDVIVLKKNLSALGYHSFEEHDGTMIDTGFVVDNVFDDSTTEAVKRWQKDQGAEESGVVSPSDVIVLNGPAEVADVSTDVGQRVNLGTRIMDLNMLGIVDTVHYEHSGQVETLVTSGQEITSGDLLYAIDNRAVTAMISAATFDRDIEEGVKSGDDVRAVEDMLFSLGYDVKGDLEVDDVFDDVTKQAITEWQEDLQRTFDGVVVNGIISLGDLIVFEPGTVAGSITDYGDGTIASGSVLWSSSTETAARLIETSISVADQDKLAKGNVVDIEFPDGKITQGTVTSVATSTTVDPMNPEAEPTIAIELSIAQVPTSVHDFNQVNVQVKLVENIATGATVVPVSALVATGDGNFAVEAITTTGTTFLQVRPGMFSDGWVEVTGIQPGTQVVVPS
;
A
#
# COMPACT_ATOMS: atom_id res chain seq x y z
N ALA A 1 77.13 60.38 10.43
CA ALA A 1 77.26 59.07 11.12
C ALA A 1 77.24 57.96 10.07
N ILE A 2 77.79 56.79 10.40
CA ILE A 2 77.79 55.59 9.54
C ILE A 2 76.43 54.88 9.68
N ILE A 3 75.92 54.27 8.59
CA ILE A 3 75.53 52.84 8.44
C ILE A 3 74.98 52.63 7.00
N PHE A 4 75.16 51.41 6.45
CA PHE A 4 74.91 50.97 5.06
C PHE A 4 73.69 50.01 4.93
N TYR A 5 73.50 49.47 3.70
CA TYR A 5 72.55 48.42 3.20
C TYR A 5 71.29 48.97 2.48
N GLY A 6 70.71 48.38 1.41
CA GLY A 6 71.08 47.22 0.56
C GLY A 6 69.99 46.11 0.51
N VAL A 7 69.72 45.36 -0.57
CA VAL A 7 70.20 45.29 -1.98
C VAL A 7 69.15 44.54 -2.85
N ASN A 8 69.05 44.83 -4.17
CA ASN A 8 68.36 44.10 -5.29
C ASN A 8 66.82 43.90 -5.32
N ASP A 9 66.20 44.42 -6.40
CA ASP A 9 65.73 43.68 -7.59
C ASP A 9 65.13 42.25 -7.46
N THR A 10 63.84 42.10 -7.80
CA THR A 10 63.27 40.95 -8.54
C THR A 10 61.95 41.33 -9.21
N VAL A 11 61.81 41.00 -10.50
CA VAL A 11 60.51 40.84 -11.17
C VAL A 11 59.87 39.52 -10.70
N ILE A 12 58.55 39.50 -10.51
CA ILE A 12 57.77 38.28 -10.37
C ILE A 12 56.64 38.36 -11.40
N ASP A 13 56.64 37.39 -12.31
CA ASP A 13 55.54 37.12 -13.25
C ASP A 13 54.68 36.07 -12.54
N GLU A 14 53.45 36.40 -12.15
CA GLU A 14 52.57 35.45 -11.48
C GLU A 14 51.78 34.66 -12.53
N GLU A 15 52.23 33.42 -12.81
CA GLU A 15 51.43 32.46 -13.58
C GLU A 15 50.15 32.13 -12.82
N GLU A 16 49.01 32.61 -13.32
CA GLU A 16 47.69 32.24 -12.83
C GLU A 16 47.44 30.76 -13.15
N THR A 17 47.66 29.87 -12.17
CA THR A 17 47.42 28.43 -12.34
C THR A 17 45.90 28.16 -12.38
N ILE A 18 45.32 28.23 -13.57
CA ILE A 18 43.95 27.81 -13.82
C ILE A 18 43.86 26.30 -13.60
N THR A 19 43.38 25.89 -12.43
CA THR A 19 43.10 24.49 -12.10
C THR A 19 41.89 24.00 -12.91
N ARG A 20 42.14 23.36 -14.04
CA ARG A 20 41.10 22.75 -14.87
C ARG A 20 40.56 21.47 -14.22
N ALA A 21 39.25 21.28 -14.26
CA ALA A 21 38.64 20.01 -13.87
C ALA A 21 38.98 18.93 -14.91
N VAL A 22 39.10 17.68 -14.44
CA VAL A 22 39.55 16.54 -15.25
C VAL A 22 38.66 15.34 -14.97
N ALA A 23 38.23 14.66 -16.03
CA ALA A 23 37.57 13.35 -15.97
C ALA A 23 38.41 12.30 -16.70
N SER A 24 38.23 11.03 -16.34
CA SER A 24 38.73 9.92 -17.16
C SER A 24 37.67 9.52 -18.18
N ALA A 25 38.09 9.15 -19.39
CA ALA A 25 37.27 8.30 -20.23
C ALA A 25 37.12 6.92 -19.57
N GLU A 26 35.93 6.35 -19.59
CA GLU A 26 35.59 5.12 -18.85
C GLU A 26 34.87 4.11 -19.74
N VAL A 27 34.84 2.84 -19.33
CA VAL A 27 33.96 1.83 -19.94
C VAL A 27 32.72 1.72 -19.08
N ARG A 28 31.53 1.89 -19.68
CA ARG A 28 30.25 1.58 -19.04
C ARG A 28 29.18 1.28 -20.08
N ASP A 29 28.07 0.76 -19.61
CA ASP A 29 26.85 0.68 -20.41
C ASP A 29 26.15 2.03 -20.37
N LEU A 30 25.64 2.51 -21.51
CA LEU A 30 24.65 3.58 -21.57
C LEU A 30 23.30 2.99 -21.93
N VAL A 31 22.25 3.48 -21.28
CA VAL A 31 20.86 3.07 -21.50
C VAL A 31 20.04 4.32 -21.78
N GLU A 32 19.33 4.34 -22.90
CA GLU A 32 18.36 5.37 -23.25
C GLU A 32 16.97 4.84 -22.89
N PHE A 33 16.22 5.61 -22.10
CA PHE A 33 14.88 5.25 -21.64
C PHE A 33 13.81 6.07 -22.35
N ASN A 34 12.68 5.43 -22.63
CA ASN A 34 11.41 6.08 -22.93
C ASN A 34 10.51 5.97 -21.69
N ASP A 35 10.21 7.10 -21.06
CA ASP A 35 9.44 7.13 -19.82
C ASP A 35 7.93 7.12 -20.12
N LEU A 36 7.27 5.99 -19.82
CA LEU A 36 5.82 5.89 -19.92
C LEU A 36 5.18 6.36 -18.61
N SER A 37 4.15 7.20 -18.69
CA SER A 37 3.34 7.55 -17.51
C SER A 37 2.52 6.34 -17.06
N GLY A 38 2.67 5.94 -15.80
CA GLY A 38 1.90 4.87 -15.19
C GLY A 38 1.20 5.33 -13.92
N ARG A 39 0.28 4.50 -13.43
CA ARG A 39 -0.43 4.69 -12.18
C ARG A 39 -0.49 3.37 -11.40
N MET A 40 -0.05 3.39 -10.15
CA MET A 40 -0.28 2.30 -9.21
C MET A 40 -1.74 2.27 -8.81
N VAL A 41 -2.37 1.09 -8.89
CA VAL A 41 -3.76 0.81 -8.48
C VAL A 41 -3.84 -0.59 -7.85
N TYR A 42 -4.98 -0.94 -7.29
CA TYR A 42 -5.29 -2.32 -6.89
C TYR A 42 -5.67 -3.19 -8.09
N ALA A 43 -5.19 -4.44 -8.12
CA ALA A 43 -5.41 -5.37 -9.22
C ALA A 43 -6.84 -5.94 -9.28
N ASP A 44 -7.35 -6.42 -8.14
CA ASP A 44 -8.61 -7.15 -8.04
C ASP A 44 -9.69 -6.32 -7.32
N VAL A 45 -10.18 -5.28 -8.01
CA VAL A 45 -11.27 -4.43 -7.49
C VAL A 45 -12.66 -4.93 -7.87
N LYS A 46 -13.62 -4.74 -6.96
CA LYS A 46 -15.06 -4.97 -7.22
C LYS A 46 -15.69 -3.67 -7.77
N PRO A 47 -16.10 -3.63 -9.05
CA PRO A 47 -16.77 -2.46 -9.59
C PRO A 47 -18.19 -2.33 -9.03
N ILE A 48 -18.53 -1.11 -8.61
CA ILE A 48 -19.88 -0.71 -8.24
C ILE A 48 -20.47 0.10 -9.37
N VAL A 49 -21.65 -0.34 -9.83
CA VAL A 49 -22.41 0.31 -10.89
C VAL A 49 -23.73 0.83 -10.37
N SER A 50 -24.21 1.90 -10.99
CA SER A 50 -25.50 2.50 -10.72
C SER A 50 -26.63 1.51 -11.02
N SER A 51 -27.56 1.38 -10.08
CA SER A 51 -28.76 0.53 -10.16
C SER A 51 -29.96 1.21 -10.82
N GLU A 52 -29.87 2.52 -11.15
CA GLU A 52 -30.95 3.33 -11.72
C GLU A 52 -30.44 4.51 -12.58
N ASP A 53 -31.35 5.29 -13.17
CA ASP A 53 -31.01 6.53 -13.90
C ASP A 53 -31.18 7.75 -12.97
N GLY A 54 -30.22 8.67 -12.93
CA GLY A 54 -30.36 9.84 -12.06
C GLY A 54 -29.20 10.82 -12.06
N VAL A 55 -29.08 11.55 -10.95
CA VAL A 55 -27.97 12.47 -10.63
C VAL A 55 -27.33 12.01 -9.33
N ILE A 56 -26.00 11.88 -9.30
CA ILE A 56 -25.25 11.61 -8.06
C ILE A 56 -25.40 12.83 -7.15
N THR A 57 -25.97 12.65 -5.96
CA THR A 57 -26.11 13.73 -4.96
C THR A 57 -25.13 13.60 -3.81
N ASP A 58 -24.61 12.40 -3.56
CA ASP A 58 -23.47 12.14 -2.67
C ASP A 58 -22.66 10.93 -3.15
N VAL A 59 -21.37 10.86 -2.80
CA VAL A 59 -20.47 9.73 -3.14
C VAL A 59 -19.24 9.74 -2.24
N LEU A 60 -18.82 8.56 -1.76
CA LEU A 60 -17.54 8.39 -1.06
C LEU A 60 -16.35 8.77 -1.94
N ARG A 61 -15.22 9.04 -1.31
CA ARG A 61 -13.93 9.38 -1.94
C ARG A 61 -13.01 8.18 -1.97
N SER A 62 -12.04 8.19 -2.88
CA SER A 62 -10.93 7.22 -2.84
C SER A 62 -10.20 7.30 -1.50
N GLY A 63 -10.04 6.15 -0.83
CA GLY A 63 -9.52 6.03 0.53
C GLY A 63 -10.53 6.11 1.66
N ASP A 64 -11.82 6.29 1.39
CA ASP A 64 -12.83 6.10 2.42
C ASP A 64 -12.99 4.59 2.70
N THR A 65 -12.84 4.18 3.97
CA THR A 65 -13.13 2.82 4.43
C THR A 65 -14.64 2.56 4.42
N ILE A 66 -15.03 1.38 3.96
CA ILE A 66 -16.41 0.92 3.88
C ILE A 66 -16.62 -0.18 4.92
N GLU A 67 -17.40 0.17 5.94
CA GLU A 67 -17.95 -0.77 6.89
C GLU A 67 -19.42 -1.10 6.59
N ARG A 68 -20.00 -2.02 7.36
CA ARG A 68 -21.43 -2.33 7.34
C ARG A 68 -22.23 -1.06 7.64
N GLY A 69 -23.27 -0.79 6.84
CA GLY A 69 -24.14 0.38 6.97
C GLY A 69 -23.62 1.64 6.29
N THR A 70 -22.35 1.68 5.86
CA THR A 70 -21.78 2.86 5.18
C THR A 70 -22.54 3.20 3.91
N VAL A 71 -23.00 4.44 3.75
CA VAL A 71 -23.56 4.94 2.49
C VAL A 71 -22.43 5.10 1.47
N LEU A 72 -22.53 4.38 0.35
CA LEU A 72 -21.53 4.41 -0.72
C LEU A 72 -21.72 5.62 -1.64
N TYR A 73 -22.98 5.88 -1.99
CA TYR A 73 -23.40 7.00 -2.83
C TYR A 73 -24.89 7.27 -2.62
N ALA A 74 -25.36 8.40 -3.14
CA ALA A 74 -26.79 8.70 -3.25
C ALA A 74 -27.13 9.14 -4.68
N ILE A 75 -28.27 8.69 -5.19
CA ILE A 75 -28.83 9.09 -6.48
C ILE A 75 -30.17 9.78 -6.24
N ASN A 76 -30.32 11.01 -6.74
CA ASN A 76 -31.52 11.83 -6.53
C ASN A 76 -31.94 11.96 -5.04
N ASP A 77 -30.97 12.01 -4.12
CA ASP A 77 -31.13 12.00 -2.65
C ASP A 77 -31.62 10.66 -2.05
N SER A 78 -31.65 9.57 -2.82
CA SER A 78 -31.81 8.20 -2.30
C SER A 78 -30.42 7.57 -2.02
N PRO A 79 -30.07 7.28 -0.75
CA PRO A 79 -28.77 6.67 -0.41
C PRO A 79 -28.73 5.16 -0.67
N THR A 80 -27.58 4.66 -1.10
CA THR A 80 -27.27 3.23 -1.26
C THR A 80 -26.20 2.81 -0.24
N ALA A 81 -26.55 1.92 0.70
CA ALA A 81 -25.66 1.47 1.77
C ALA A 81 -24.96 0.12 1.50
N ALA A 82 -23.80 -0.10 2.12
CA ALA A 82 -23.08 -1.37 2.10
C ALA A 82 -23.54 -2.33 3.20
N PHE A 83 -24.13 -3.47 2.84
CA PHE A 83 -24.45 -4.56 3.79
C PHE A 83 -23.54 -5.76 3.58
N TYR A 84 -23.35 -6.57 4.61
CA TYR A 84 -22.53 -7.79 4.53
C TYR A 84 -23.38 -9.03 4.30
N GLY A 85 -22.95 -9.90 3.37
CA GLY A 85 -23.59 -11.17 3.10
C GLY A 85 -23.10 -11.83 1.82
N THR A 86 -23.48 -13.08 1.62
CA THR A 86 -23.15 -13.87 0.41
C THR A 86 -24.33 -14.03 -0.54
N PHE A 87 -25.49 -13.44 -0.20
CA PHE A 87 -26.74 -13.53 -0.97
C PHE A 87 -27.30 -12.11 -1.22
N PRO A 88 -27.58 -11.72 -2.48
CA PRO A 88 -28.01 -10.36 -2.82
C PRO A 88 -29.51 -10.12 -2.55
N LEU A 89 -29.86 -8.87 -2.25
CA LEU A 89 -31.25 -8.40 -2.33
C LEU A 89 -31.60 -8.24 -3.82
N TYR A 90 -32.34 -9.20 -4.38
CA TYR A 90 -32.67 -9.25 -5.81
C TYR A 90 -34.11 -8.76 -6.13
N ARG A 91 -34.86 -8.40 -5.09
CA ARG A 91 -36.25 -7.90 -5.15
C ARG A 91 -36.49 -6.90 -4.02
N GLU A 92 -37.56 -6.15 -4.15
CA GLU A 92 -38.12 -5.34 -3.06
C GLU A 92 -38.54 -6.25 -1.88
N LEU A 93 -38.22 -5.81 -0.66
CA LEU A 93 -38.55 -6.46 0.60
C LEU A 93 -39.48 -5.56 1.43
N SER A 94 -40.61 -6.12 1.85
CA SER A 94 -41.64 -5.46 2.65
C SER A 94 -42.26 -6.46 3.63
N GLU A 95 -43.15 -5.99 4.51
CA GLU A 95 -44.00 -6.84 5.36
C GLU A 95 -44.60 -8.03 4.56
N GLY A 96 -44.48 -9.24 5.11
CA GLY A 96 -44.90 -10.50 4.51
C GLY A 96 -43.89 -11.15 3.56
N ALA A 97 -42.75 -10.52 3.27
CA ALA A 97 -41.67 -11.15 2.49
C ALA A 97 -41.02 -12.32 3.26
N VAL A 98 -40.64 -13.39 2.55
CA VAL A 98 -39.95 -14.55 3.12
C VAL A 98 -38.82 -14.99 2.20
N GLY A 99 -37.61 -15.19 2.72
CA GLY A 99 -36.45 -15.65 1.94
C GLY A 99 -35.08 -15.44 2.61
N GLU A 100 -34.01 -15.86 1.92
CA GLU A 100 -32.62 -15.67 2.38
C GLU A 100 -32.18 -14.20 2.32
N ASP A 101 -32.72 -13.45 1.36
CA ASP A 101 -32.62 -11.99 1.23
C ASP A 101 -33.14 -11.27 2.50
N VAL A 102 -34.23 -11.77 3.08
CA VAL A 102 -34.75 -11.29 4.37
C VAL A 102 -33.79 -11.60 5.52
N ILE A 103 -33.17 -12.80 5.55
CA ILE A 103 -32.16 -13.14 6.58
C ILE A 103 -30.96 -12.17 6.48
N VAL A 104 -30.47 -11.89 5.26
CA VAL A 104 -29.35 -10.95 5.06
C VAL A 104 -29.72 -9.56 5.56
N LEU A 105 -30.90 -9.03 5.19
CA LEU A 105 -31.40 -7.76 5.72
C LEU A 105 -31.44 -7.76 7.27
N LYS A 106 -32.09 -8.75 7.88
CA LYS A 106 -32.28 -8.78 9.35
C LYS A 106 -30.96 -8.98 10.12
N LYS A 107 -30.00 -9.74 9.58
CA LYS A 107 -28.63 -9.85 10.12
C LYS A 107 -27.87 -8.52 10.10
N ASN A 108 -28.04 -7.72 9.05
CA ASN A 108 -27.38 -6.42 8.95
C ASN A 108 -28.01 -5.41 9.90
N LEU A 109 -29.34 -5.27 9.89
CA LEU A 109 -30.08 -4.42 10.83
C LEU A 109 -29.72 -4.74 12.29
N SER A 110 -29.71 -6.02 12.67
CA SER A 110 -29.38 -6.44 14.04
C SER A 110 -27.97 -6.05 14.47
N ALA A 111 -26.98 -6.14 13.56
CA ALA A 111 -25.59 -5.80 13.86
C ALA A 111 -25.31 -4.30 13.82
N LEU A 112 -26.18 -3.52 13.17
CA LEU A 112 -26.17 -2.06 13.19
C LEU A 112 -26.97 -1.49 14.39
N GLY A 113 -27.40 -2.32 15.34
CA GLY A 113 -28.13 -1.91 16.54
C GLY A 113 -29.66 -1.83 16.40
N TYR A 114 -30.22 -2.05 15.20
CA TYR A 114 -31.67 -2.08 14.96
C TYR A 114 -32.26 -3.45 15.36
N HIS A 115 -32.08 -3.84 16.61
CA HIS A 115 -32.29 -5.18 17.13
C HIS A 115 -33.47 -5.32 18.11
N SER A 116 -33.56 -6.47 18.77
CA SER A 116 -34.65 -6.89 19.65
C SER A 116 -34.91 -6.00 20.87
N PHE A 117 -33.99 -5.12 21.25
CA PHE A 117 -34.14 -4.25 22.42
C PHE A 117 -33.77 -2.80 22.11
N GLU A 118 -34.54 -1.85 22.64
CA GLU A 118 -34.23 -0.42 22.58
C GLU A 118 -34.27 0.20 23.97
N GLU A 119 -33.29 1.06 24.29
CA GLU A 119 -33.33 1.85 25.52
C GLU A 119 -34.29 3.05 25.36
N HIS A 120 -35.31 3.10 26.20
CA HIS A 120 -36.21 4.24 26.31
C HIS A 120 -36.28 4.70 27.77
N ASP A 121 -35.78 5.90 28.06
CA ASP A 121 -35.73 6.49 29.42
C ASP A 121 -35.09 5.53 30.46
N GLY A 122 -33.93 4.97 30.12
CA GLY A 122 -33.21 4.00 30.96
C GLY A 122 -33.85 2.61 31.07
N THR A 123 -34.88 2.32 30.26
CA THR A 123 -35.59 1.03 30.27
C THR A 123 -35.45 0.33 28.92
N MET A 124 -34.94 -0.90 28.92
CA MET A 124 -34.89 -1.74 27.73
C MET A 124 -36.28 -2.27 27.37
N ILE A 125 -36.76 -1.96 26.17
CA ILE A 125 -38.04 -2.42 25.62
C ILE A 125 -37.77 -3.48 24.56
N ASP A 126 -38.40 -4.65 24.69
CA ASP A 126 -38.39 -5.70 23.67
C ASP A 126 -39.22 -5.25 22.45
N THR A 127 -38.57 -5.12 21.29
CA THR A 127 -39.17 -4.73 20.00
C THR A 127 -39.82 -5.91 19.28
N GLY A 128 -39.60 -7.14 19.75
CA GLY A 128 -40.02 -8.38 19.10
C GLY A 128 -39.18 -8.79 17.90
N PHE A 129 -38.14 -8.01 17.54
CA PHE A 129 -37.30 -8.30 16.38
C PHE A 129 -36.50 -9.59 16.57
N VAL A 130 -36.59 -10.51 15.59
CA VAL A 130 -35.87 -11.79 15.60
C VAL A 130 -35.17 -12.02 14.26
N VAL A 131 -33.92 -12.47 14.25
CA VAL A 131 -33.18 -12.75 13.01
C VAL A 131 -33.62 -14.11 12.45
N ASP A 132 -34.65 -14.07 11.59
CA ASP A 132 -35.19 -15.19 10.85
C ASP A 132 -35.39 -14.84 9.37
N ASN A 133 -36.11 -15.69 8.63
CA ASN A 133 -36.35 -15.50 7.20
C ASN A 133 -37.68 -14.82 6.88
N VAL A 134 -38.35 -14.17 7.84
CA VAL A 134 -39.68 -13.57 7.68
C VAL A 134 -39.61 -12.06 7.95
N PHE A 135 -40.13 -11.27 7.02
CA PHE A 135 -40.22 -9.82 7.15
C PHE A 135 -41.58 -9.51 7.79
N ASP A 136 -41.57 -9.05 9.03
CA ASP A 136 -42.75 -8.78 9.86
C ASP A 136 -42.82 -7.30 10.28
N ASP A 137 -43.82 -6.94 11.09
CA ASP A 137 -44.01 -5.60 11.65
C ASP A 137 -42.74 -5.10 12.38
N SER A 138 -42.07 -5.96 13.14
CA SER A 138 -40.84 -5.61 13.88
C SER A 138 -39.68 -5.28 12.92
N THR A 139 -39.61 -6.02 11.80
CA THR A 139 -38.66 -5.80 10.71
C THR A 139 -38.95 -4.48 10.01
N THR A 140 -40.22 -4.18 9.77
CA THR A 140 -40.69 -2.94 9.14
C THR A 140 -40.27 -1.71 9.96
N GLU A 141 -40.46 -1.75 11.27
CA GLU A 141 -40.05 -0.65 12.15
C GLU A 141 -38.52 -0.54 12.31
N ALA A 142 -37.79 -1.66 12.32
CA ALA A 142 -36.32 -1.65 12.28
C ALA A 142 -35.78 -1.01 10.99
N VAL A 143 -36.37 -1.34 9.83
CA VAL A 143 -36.03 -0.72 8.53
C VAL A 143 -36.28 0.79 8.54
N LYS A 144 -37.41 1.26 9.08
CA LYS A 144 -37.70 2.71 9.17
C LYS A 144 -36.67 3.47 9.99
N ARG A 145 -36.24 2.91 11.14
CA ARG A 145 -35.22 3.53 11.99
C ARG A 145 -33.88 3.61 11.26
N TRP A 146 -33.46 2.53 10.61
CA TRP A 146 -32.28 2.53 9.76
C TRP A 146 -32.36 3.57 8.63
N GLN A 147 -33.47 3.61 7.87
CA GLN A 147 -33.70 4.59 6.80
C GLN A 147 -33.61 6.02 7.31
N LYS A 148 -34.24 6.30 8.46
CA LYS A 148 -34.19 7.61 9.12
C LYS A 148 -32.77 8.05 9.46
N ASP A 149 -31.97 7.15 10.01
CA ASP A 149 -30.59 7.43 10.39
C ASP A 149 -29.69 7.63 9.16
N GLN A 150 -30.04 7.03 8.01
CA GLN A 150 -29.42 7.33 6.70
C GLN A 150 -29.98 8.60 6.02
N GLY A 151 -30.98 9.26 6.62
CA GLY A 151 -31.66 10.43 6.02
C GLY A 151 -32.63 10.10 4.87
N ALA A 152 -32.95 8.83 4.64
CA ALA A 152 -33.88 8.36 3.62
C ALA A 152 -35.36 8.49 4.04
N GLU A 153 -36.29 8.25 3.11
CA GLU A 153 -37.72 8.14 3.44
C GLU A 153 -37.98 6.90 4.31
N GLU A 154 -38.66 7.08 5.45
CA GLU A 154 -39.06 6.02 6.41
C GLU A 154 -40.19 5.12 5.85
N SER A 155 -39.97 4.50 4.69
CA SER A 155 -40.96 3.69 3.97
C SER A 155 -41.22 2.35 4.67
N GLY A 156 -40.22 1.79 5.37
CA GLY A 156 -40.25 0.42 5.90
C GLY A 156 -40.08 -0.66 4.83
N VAL A 157 -39.71 -0.27 3.60
CA VAL A 157 -39.49 -1.14 2.43
C VAL A 157 -38.04 -1.01 1.98
N VAL A 158 -37.39 -2.10 1.57
CA VAL A 158 -36.01 -2.10 1.07
C VAL A 158 -35.96 -2.60 -0.38
N SER A 159 -35.51 -1.75 -1.29
CA SER A 159 -35.28 -2.06 -2.70
C SER A 159 -33.83 -2.53 -2.95
N PRO A 160 -33.55 -3.31 -4.02
CA PRO A 160 -32.19 -3.60 -4.48
C PRO A 160 -31.33 -2.37 -4.83
N SER A 161 -31.94 -1.18 -4.97
CA SER A 161 -31.24 0.10 -5.11
C SER A 161 -30.62 0.60 -3.80
N ASP A 162 -31.24 0.28 -2.66
CA ASP A 162 -30.97 0.93 -1.38
C ASP A 162 -29.76 0.28 -0.66
N VAL A 163 -29.41 -0.94 -1.09
CA VAL A 163 -28.39 -1.77 -0.45
C VAL A 163 -27.56 -2.52 -1.48
N ILE A 164 -26.24 -2.37 -1.41
CA ILE A 164 -25.27 -3.22 -2.09
C ILE A 164 -24.73 -4.25 -1.09
N VAL A 165 -24.82 -5.53 -1.44
CA VAL A 165 -24.26 -6.61 -0.62
C VAL A 165 -22.79 -6.86 -0.96
N LEU A 166 -21.93 -6.72 0.05
CA LEU A 166 -20.49 -6.98 0.05
C LEU A 166 -20.19 -8.25 0.86
N ASN A 167 -19.06 -8.91 0.59
CA ASN A 167 -18.65 -10.10 1.33
C ASN A 167 -17.93 -9.78 2.66
N GLY A 168 -17.76 -8.49 2.99
CA GLY A 168 -16.96 -8.00 4.10
C GLY A 168 -16.67 -6.50 3.95
N PRO A 169 -15.77 -5.94 4.78
CA PRO A 169 -15.30 -4.56 4.64
C PRO A 169 -14.57 -4.36 3.31
N ALA A 170 -14.48 -3.10 2.91
CA ALA A 170 -13.81 -2.70 1.69
C ALA A 170 -13.20 -1.31 1.87
N GLU A 171 -12.44 -0.86 0.87
CA GLU A 171 -11.96 0.50 0.74
C GLU A 171 -12.27 1.00 -0.68
N VAL A 172 -12.59 2.28 -0.83
CA VAL A 172 -12.79 2.88 -2.15
C VAL A 172 -11.44 3.03 -2.87
N ALA A 173 -11.18 2.16 -3.84
CA ALA A 173 -9.98 2.19 -4.67
C ALA A 173 -9.97 3.39 -5.64
N ASP A 174 -11.09 3.60 -6.34
CA ASP A 174 -11.27 4.70 -7.30
C ASP A 174 -12.73 5.15 -7.34
N VAL A 175 -12.96 6.40 -7.75
CA VAL A 175 -14.30 6.98 -7.93
C VAL A 175 -14.43 7.50 -9.35
N SER A 176 -15.32 6.88 -10.11
CA SER A 176 -15.53 7.16 -11.54
C SER A 176 -16.63 8.20 -11.81
N THR A 177 -17.19 8.83 -10.77
CA THR A 177 -18.28 9.82 -10.88
C THR A 177 -18.19 10.96 -9.88
N ASP A 178 -18.64 12.15 -10.30
CA ASP A 178 -18.69 13.36 -9.47
C ASP A 178 -20.11 13.67 -8.96
N VAL A 179 -20.21 14.35 -7.81
CA VAL A 179 -21.47 14.93 -7.33
C VAL A 179 -22.02 15.95 -8.36
N GLY A 180 -23.29 15.80 -8.73
CA GLY A 180 -23.96 16.55 -9.79
C GLY A 180 -23.86 15.90 -11.17
N GLN A 181 -23.09 14.83 -11.35
CA GLN A 181 -23.02 14.08 -12.60
C GLN A 181 -24.33 13.33 -12.86
N ARG A 182 -24.77 13.31 -14.13
CA ARG A 182 -25.85 12.42 -14.58
C ARG A 182 -25.30 11.03 -14.84
N VAL A 183 -25.96 10.02 -14.27
CA VAL A 183 -25.66 8.60 -14.47
C VAL A 183 -26.87 7.88 -15.07
N ASN A 184 -26.61 6.81 -15.81
CA ASN A 184 -27.63 5.87 -16.27
C ASN A 184 -27.40 4.49 -15.64
N LEU A 185 -28.39 3.62 -15.68
CA LEU A 185 -28.28 2.22 -15.26
C LEU A 185 -27.01 1.55 -15.82
N GLY A 186 -26.21 0.97 -14.94
CA GLY A 186 -24.94 0.32 -15.28
C GLY A 186 -23.74 1.24 -15.44
N THR A 187 -23.87 2.56 -15.20
CA THR A 187 -22.71 3.47 -15.14
C THR A 187 -21.84 3.10 -13.93
N ARG A 188 -20.53 2.93 -14.12
CA ARG A 188 -19.56 2.70 -13.04
C ARG A 188 -19.52 3.93 -12.13
N ILE A 189 -19.72 3.75 -10.83
CA ILE A 189 -19.71 4.80 -9.81
C ILE A 189 -18.34 4.85 -9.12
N MET A 190 -17.87 3.69 -8.68
CA MET A 190 -16.62 3.52 -7.94
C MET A 190 -16.12 2.08 -8.05
N ASP A 191 -14.87 1.87 -7.66
CA ASP A 191 -14.24 0.56 -7.51
C ASP A 191 -13.87 0.33 -6.06
N LEU A 192 -14.12 -0.88 -5.56
CA LEU A 192 -13.81 -1.24 -4.18
C LEU A 192 -12.66 -2.24 -4.12
N ASN A 193 -11.62 -1.93 -3.37
CA ASN A 193 -10.70 -2.93 -2.85
C ASN A 193 -11.43 -3.71 -1.75
N MET A 194 -11.77 -4.98 -1.98
CA MET A 194 -12.34 -5.83 -0.93
C MET A 194 -11.23 -6.15 0.07
N LEU A 195 -11.45 -5.90 1.36
CA LEU A 195 -10.49 -6.21 2.41
C LEU A 195 -10.72 -7.64 2.95
N GLY A 196 -9.63 -8.33 3.27
CA GLY A 196 -9.64 -9.72 3.71
C GLY A 196 -9.96 -9.78 5.19
N ILE A 197 -11.07 -10.43 5.57
CA ILE A 197 -11.37 -10.62 6.99
C ILE A 197 -10.50 -11.75 7.56
N VAL A 198 -9.70 -11.42 8.57
CA VAL A 198 -8.99 -12.39 9.41
C VAL A 198 -9.68 -12.41 10.78
N ASP A 199 -10.48 -13.44 11.02
CA ASP A 199 -11.09 -13.70 12.32
C ASP A 199 -10.02 -14.25 13.28
N THR A 200 -9.58 -13.46 14.27
CA THR A 200 -8.74 -14.01 15.35
C THR A 200 -9.63 -14.77 16.32
N VAL A 201 -9.51 -16.09 16.28
CA VAL A 201 -10.14 -17.00 17.23
C VAL A 201 -9.14 -17.33 18.34
N HIS A 202 -9.51 -17.04 19.58
CA HIS A 202 -8.67 -17.36 20.73
C HIS A 202 -9.10 -18.67 21.38
N TYR A 203 -8.19 -19.63 21.47
CA TYR A 203 -8.46 -20.98 21.99
C TYR A 203 -7.91 -21.23 23.40
N GLU A 204 -6.85 -20.53 23.81
CA GLU A 204 -6.07 -20.91 25.00
C GLU A 204 -6.70 -20.45 26.32
N HIS A 205 -7.42 -19.33 26.32
CA HIS A 205 -8.08 -18.78 27.50
C HIS A 205 -9.58 -18.53 27.28
N SER A 206 -10.32 -18.52 28.39
CA SER A 206 -11.73 -18.14 28.46
C SER A 206 -11.94 -17.39 29.76
N GLY A 207 -12.65 -16.27 29.72
CA GLY A 207 -12.71 -15.32 30.83
C GLY A 207 -13.33 -13.99 30.40
N GLN A 208 -13.20 -12.98 31.25
CA GLN A 208 -13.60 -11.62 30.93
C GLN A 208 -12.58 -11.00 29.98
N VAL A 209 -13.05 -10.43 28.86
CA VAL A 209 -12.22 -9.73 27.88
C VAL A 209 -12.25 -8.22 28.11
N GLU A 210 -11.07 -7.61 28.11
CA GLU A 210 -10.88 -6.16 28.07
C GLU A 210 -10.13 -5.85 26.78
N THR A 211 -10.81 -5.25 25.79
CA THR A 211 -10.15 -4.87 24.52
C THR A 211 -9.45 -3.52 24.65
N LEU A 212 -8.23 -3.44 24.14
CA LEU A 212 -7.31 -2.32 24.36
C LEU A 212 -6.92 -1.62 23.04
N VAL A 213 -7.00 -2.35 21.91
CA VAL A 213 -6.93 -1.78 20.55
C VAL A 213 -8.29 -1.20 20.12
N THR A 214 -8.27 -0.11 19.36
CA THR A 214 -9.48 0.52 18.81
C THR A 214 -9.68 0.12 17.35
N SER A 215 -10.94 -0.06 16.93
CA SER A 215 -11.27 -0.33 15.52
C SER A 215 -10.79 0.81 14.60
N GLY A 216 -10.31 0.47 13.41
CA GLY A 216 -9.69 1.38 12.45
C GLY A 216 -8.21 1.72 12.70
N GLN A 217 -7.58 1.17 13.74
CA GLN A 217 -6.13 1.34 13.97
C GLN A 217 -5.31 0.34 13.15
N GLU A 218 -4.23 0.78 12.49
CA GLU A 218 -3.21 -0.15 11.97
C GLU A 218 -2.59 -0.94 13.14
N ILE A 219 -2.37 -2.24 12.91
CA ILE A 219 -1.76 -3.13 13.88
C ILE A 219 -0.26 -3.22 13.59
N THR A 220 0.54 -2.99 14.62
CA THR A 220 1.99 -3.11 14.57
C THR A 220 2.47 -4.17 15.56
N SER A 221 3.69 -4.68 15.33
CA SER A 221 4.31 -5.62 16.27
C SER A 221 4.43 -4.98 17.66
N GLY A 222 4.15 -5.75 18.71
CA GLY A 222 4.17 -5.25 20.09
C GLY A 222 2.91 -4.51 20.55
N ASP A 223 1.93 -4.24 19.68
CA ASP A 223 0.66 -3.63 20.09
C ASP A 223 -0.10 -4.53 21.07
N LEU A 224 -0.67 -3.92 22.11
CA LEU A 224 -1.48 -4.59 23.13
C LEU A 224 -2.94 -4.65 22.67
N LEU A 225 -3.40 -5.85 22.27
CA LEU A 225 -4.68 -6.04 21.60
C LEU A 225 -5.84 -6.07 22.58
N TYR A 226 -5.75 -7.00 23.54
CA TYR A 226 -6.77 -7.25 24.54
C TYR A 226 -6.15 -7.98 25.74
N ALA A 227 -6.91 -8.08 26.83
CA ALA A 227 -6.57 -8.93 27.96
C ALA A 227 -7.71 -9.90 28.29
N ILE A 228 -7.38 -11.12 28.74
CA ILE A 228 -8.34 -12.13 29.18
C ILE A 228 -8.04 -12.48 30.64
N ASP A 229 -8.99 -12.23 31.55
CA ASP A 229 -8.78 -12.37 33.00
C ASP A 229 -7.47 -11.71 33.48
N ASN A 230 -7.19 -10.50 32.95
CA ASN A 230 -5.96 -9.73 33.21
C ASN A 230 -4.65 -10.44 32.75
N ARG A 231 -4.69 -11.29 31.71
CA ARG A 231 -3.51 -11.67 30.91
C ARG A 231 -3.49 -10.88 29.62
N ALA A 232 -2.42 -10.11 29.39
CA ALA A 232 -2.19 -9.39 28.15
C ALA A 232 -2.00 -10.33 26.95
N VAL A 233 -2.56 -9.97 25.79
CA VAL A 233 -2.24 -10.58 24.49
C VAL A 233 -1.81 -9.48 23.52
N THR A 234 -0.71 -9.72 22.81
CA THR A 234 -0.04 -8.73 21.96
C THR A 234 0.04 -9.17 20.49
N ALA A 235 0.27 -8.23 19.59
CA ALA A 235 0.41 -8.49 18.17
C ALA A 235 1.87 -8.80 17.77
N MET A 236 2.05 -9.68 16.79
CA MET A 236 3.28 -9.81 16.01
C MET A 236 2.93 -9.77 14.52
N ILE A 237 3.57 -8.89 13.76
CA ILE A 237 3.46 -8.88 12.30
C ILE A 237 4.48 -9.88 11.74
N SER A 238 4.00 -11.00 11.16
CA SER A 238 4.87 -12.03 10.58
C SER A 238 4.12 -12.95 9.61
N ALA A 239 4.85 -13.58 8.70
CA ALA A 239 4.35 -14.66 7.85
C ALA A 239 4.58 -16.07 8.45
N ALA A 240 5.21 -16.17 9.63
CA ALA A 240 5.47 -17.44 10.31
C ALA A 240 4.26 -17.92 11.15
N THR A 241 4.02 -19.24 11.20
CA THR A 241 2.98 -19.82 12.08
C THR A 241 3.55 -20.12 13.46
N PHE A 242 2.71 -20.00 14.49
CA PHE A 242 3.13 -20.08 15.89
C PHE A 242 2.34 -21.17 16.63
N ASP A 243 2.89 -22.39 16.63
CA ASP A 243 2.19 -23.61 17.08
C ASP A 243 2.77 -24.20 18.39
N ARG A 244 3.62 -23.45 19.11
CA ARG A 244 4.31 -23.87 20.35
C ARG A 244 4.83 -22.68 21.16
N ASP A 245 5.12 -22.94 22.42
CA ASP A 245 5.85 -22.01 23.28
C ASP A 245 7.31 -21.83 22.79
N ILE A 246 7.81 -20.59 22.85
CA ILE A 246 9.19 -20.22 22.52
C ILE A 246 9.93 -19.96 23.84
N GLU A 247 10.70 -20.96 24.25
CA GLU A 247 11.42 -21.04 25.52
C GLU A 247 12.80 -21.69 25.39
N GLU A 248 13.61 -21.62 26.44
CA GLU A 248 14.95 -22.21 26.50
C GLU A 248 14.94 -23.71 26.19
N GLY A 249 15.64 -24.12 25.13
CA GLY A 249 15.69 -25.51 24.68
C GLY A 249 14.60 -25.91 23.68
N VAL A 250 13.78 -24.95 23.22
CA VAL A 250 12.93 -25.12 22.03
C VAL A 250 13.79 -25.51 20.82
N LYS A 251 13.25 -26.31 19.90
CA LYS A 251 13.96 -26.63 18.64
C LYS A 251 13.97 -25.42 17.71
N SER A 252 15.03 -25.27 16.94
CA SER A 252 15.12 -24.23 15.92
C SER A 252 13.95 -24.23 14.92
N GLY A 253 13.54 -23.05 14.46
CA GLY A 253 12.42 -22.86 13.53
C GLY A 253 12.17 -21.40 13.15
N ASP A 254 11.35 -21.19 12.11
CA ASP A 254 11.02 -19.86 11.59
C ASP A 254 10.13 -19.03 12.54
N ASP A 255 9.51 -19.67 13.53
CA ASP A 255 8.81 -19.04 14.65
C ASP A 255 9.76 -18.37 15.65
N VAL A 256 10.92 -18.99 15.92
CA VAL A 256 12.02 -18.37 16.69
C VAL A 256 12.55 -17.15 15.93
N ARG A 257 12.86 -17.32 14.63
CA ARG A 257 13.31 -16.25 13.72
C ARG A 257 12.36 -15.05 13.73
N ALA A 258 11.06 -15.30 13.68
CA ALA A 258 10.03 -14.26 13.68
C ALA A 258 9.98 -13.46 15.00
N VAL A 259 10.15 -14.13 16.14
CA VAL A 259 10.22 -13.46 17.45
C VAL A 259 11.50 -12.63 17.57
N GLU A 260 12.64 -13.12 17.10
CA GLU A 260 13.90 -12.39 17.09
C GLU A 260 13.85 -11.16 16.16
N ASP A 261 13.30 -11.30 14.96
CA ASP A 261 13.08 -10.19 14.01
C ASP A 261 12.12 -9.14 14.57
N MET A 262 11.05 -9.57 15.27
CA MET A 262 10.15 -8.68 15.99
C MET A 262 10.87 -7.89 17.09
N LEU A 263 11.62 -8.57 17.95
CA LEU A 263 12.35 -7.94 19.07
C LEU A 263 13.42 -6.98 18.56
N PHE A 264 14.15 -7.36 17.51
CA PHE A 264 15.12 -6.50 16.83
C PHE A 264 14.45 -5.25 16.25
N SER A 265 13.33 -5.42 15.54
CA SER A 265 12.56 -4.31 14.95
C SER A 265 11.98 -3.35 15.99
N LEU A 266 11.62 -3.87 17.16
CA LEU A 266 11.17 -3.08 18.31
C LEU A 266 12.31 -2.43 19.13
N GLY A 267 13.57 -2.71 18.78
CA GLY A 267 14.75 -2.11 19.42
C GLY A 267 15.25 -2.82 20.68
N TYR A 268 14.83 -4.07 20.94
CA TYR A 268 15.30 -4.87 22.07
C TYR A 268 16.67 -5.56 21.84
N ASP A 269 17.42 -5.10 20.84
CA ASP A 269 18.86 -5.36 20.69
C ASP A 269 19.70 -4.22 21.30
N VAL A 270 19.59 -4.03 22.62
CA VAL A 270 20.22 -2.89 23.33
C VAL A 270 21.76 -2.96 23.30
N LYS A 271 22.35 -4.12 22.98
CA LYS A 271 23.81 -4.35 23.01
C LYS A 271 24.44 -4.54 21.62
N GLY A 272 23.67 -4.81 20.57
CA GLY A 272 24.22 -5.29 19.30
C GLY A 272 24.58 -6.78 19.33
N ASP A 273 23.96 -7.54 20.23
CA ASP A 273 24.27 -8.95 20.51
C ASP A 273 23.16 -9.90 19.99
N LEU A 274 21.96 -9.40 19.64
CA LEU A 274 20.85 -10.22 19.14
C LEU A 274 21.06 -10.56 17.66
N GLU A 275 21.40 -11.81 17.37
CA GLU A 275 21.42 -12.33 15.99
C GLU A 275 20.00 -12.82 15.63
N VAL A 276 19.44 -12.35 14.50
CA VAL A 276 18.15 -12.85 13.99
C VAL A 276 18.42 -14.13 13.19
N ASP A 277 18.32 -15.29 13.85
CA ASP A 277 18.61 -16.59 13.21
C ASP A 277 17.44 -17.57 13.29
N ASP A 278 17.58 -18.79 13.80
CA ASP A 278 16.44 -19.65 14.14
C ASP A 278 16.67 -20.41 15.46
N VAL A 279 17.59 -19.95 16.32
CA VAL A 279 18.12 -20.65 17.48
C VAL A 279 17.91 -19.83 18.75
N PHE A 280 16.89 -20.20 19.54
CA PHE A 280 16.64 -19.55 20.82
C PHE A 280 17.84 -19.72 21.77
N ASP A 281 18.43 -18.62 22.20
CA ASP A 281 19.58 -18.60 23.11
C ASP A 281 19.36 -17.69 24.34
N ASP A 282 20.42 -17.46 25.12
CA ASP A 282 20.38 -16.60 26.31
C ASP A 282 20.15 -15.10 25.96
N VAL A 283 20.50 -14.66 24.74
CA VAL A 283 20.29 -13.29 24.24
C VAL A 283 18.83 -13.11 23.82
N THR A 284 18.27 -14.04 23.04
CA THR A 284 16.84 -14.06 22.68
C THR A 284 15.96 -14.04 23.95
N LYS A 285 16.32 -14.86 24.94
CA LYS A 285 15.66 -14.87 26.25
C LYS A 285 15.77 -13.54 27.00
N GLN A 286 16.94 -12.87 26.94
CA GLN A 286 17.11 -11.54 27.53
C GLN A 286 16.22 -10.51 26.82
N ALA A 287 16.20 -10.49 25.48
CA ALA A 287 15.38 -9.57 24.70
C ALA A 287 13.88 -9.73 24.98
N ILE A 288 13.37 -10.97 25.04
CA ILE A 288 11.98 -11.25 25.45
C ILE A 288 11.70 -10.71 26.86
N THR A 289 12.62 -10.93 27.80
CA THR A 289 12.46 -10.44 29.19
C THR A 289 12.40 -8.92 29.24
N GLU A 290 13.27 -8.22 28.51
CA GLU A 290 13.29 -6.74 28.46
C GLU A 290 12.02 -6.16 27.82
N TRP A 291 11.51 -6.79 26.77
CA TRP A 291 10.22 -6.45 26.13
C TRP A 291 9.03 -6.66 27.06
N GLN A 292 8.95 -7.83 27.73
CA GLN A 292 7.91 -8.10 28.73
C GLN A 292 7.98 -7.11 29.90
N GLU A 293 9.18 -6.75 30.37
CA GLU A 293 9.34 -5.74 31.43
C GLU A 293 8.86 -4.34 31.00
N ASP A 294 9.00 -3.96 29.74
CA ASP A 294 8.51 -2.66 29.24
C ASP A 294 6.99 -2.66 29.05
N LEU A 295 6.44 -3.73 28.46
CA LEU A 295 4.99 -3.92 28.38
C LEU A 295 4.33 -3.94 29.77
N GLN A 296 4.96 -4.55 30.77
CA GLN A 296 4.44 -4.55 32.16
C GLN A 296 4.37 -3.14 32.78
N ARG A 297 5.15 -2.16 32.30
CA ARG A 297 5.04 -0.75 32.74
C ARG A 297 3.77 -0.08 32.21
N THR A 298 3.20 -0.63 31.14
CA THR A 298 1.98 -0.16 30.49
C THR A 298 0.74 -0.95 30.95
N PHE A 299 0.89 -2.26 31.20
CA PHE A 299 -0.21 -3.14 31.61
C PHE A 299 0.24 -4.18 32.67
N ASP A 300 -0.29 -4.06 33.90
CA ASP A 300 0.07 -4.92 35.06
C ASP A 300 -0.13 -6.43 34.81
N GLY A 301 -0.95 -6.81 33.82
CA GLY A 301 -1.26 -8.20 33.47
C GLY A 301 -0.24 -8.93 32.58
N VAL A 302 0.89 -8.30 32.26
CA VAL A 302 1.98 -8.93 31.50
C VAL A 302 2.80 -9.85 32.41
N VAL A 303 3.07 -11.07 31.95
CA VAL A 303 3.91 -12.05 32.67
C VAL A 303 5.35 -11.92 32.20
N VAL A 304 6.24 -11.46 33.08
CA VAL A 304 7.69 -11.40 32.81
C VAL A 304 8.33 -12.73 33.19
N ASN A 305 8.69 -13.53 32.20
CA ASN A 305 9.28 -14.87 32.37
C ASN A 305 10.39 -15.22 31.35
N GLY A 306 10.58 -14.41 30.30
CA GLY A 306 11.53 -14.70 29.21
C GLY A 306 11.08 -15.82 28.27
N ILE A 307 9.76 -16.07 28.20
CA ILE A 307 9.12 -17.10 27.39
C ILE A 307 7.94 -16.46 26.64
N ILE A 308 7.74 -16.81 25.37
CA ILE A 308 6.48 -16.53 24.68
C ILE A 308 5.63 -17.81 24.71
N SER A 309 4.55 -17.83 25.49
CA SER A 309 3.61 -18.95 25.48
C SER A 309 2.59 -18.83 24.34
N LEU A 310 2.05 -19.98 23.91
CA LEU A 310 0.87 -20.02 23.05
C LEU A 310 -0.27 -19.19 23.66
N GLY A 311 -0.71 -18.18 22.92
CA GLY A 311 -1.75 -17.24 23.35
C GLY A 311 -1.24 -15.89 23.86
N ASP A 312 0.06 -15.70 24.14
CA ASP A 312 0.64 -14.40 24.48
C ASP A 312 0.75 -13.47 23.25
N LEU A 313 0.93 -14.08 22.06
CA LEU A 313 0.96 -13.42 20.76
C LEU A 313 -0.21 -13.88 19.87
N ILE A 314 -0.73 -12.95 19.08
CA ILE A 314 -1.46 -13.22 17.84
C ILE A 314 -0.62 -12.73 16.65
N VAL A 315 -0.48 -13.59 15.64
CA VAL A 315 0.25 -13.25 14.41
C VAL A 315 -0.69 -12.64 13.38
N PHE A 316 -0.25 -11.54 12.75
CA PHE A 316 -0.95 -10.86 11.66
C PHE A 316 -0.04 -10.66 10.45
N GLU A 317 -0.64 -10.48 9.28
CA GLU A 317 0.07 -10.10 8.06
C GLU A 317 0.39 -8.58 8.08
N PRO A 318 1.43 -8.11 7.36
CA PRO A 318 1.71 -6.68 7.22
C PRO A 318 0.51 -5.91 6.65
N GLY A 319 0.24 -4.70 7.17
CA GLY A 319 -0.90 -3.88 6.75
C GLY A 319 -2.26 -4.38 7.25
N THR A 320 -2.30 -5.19 8.32
CA THR A 320 -3.57 -5.55 8.97
C THR A 320 -4.10 -4.36 9.78
N VAL A 321 -5.35 -3.99 9.54
CA VAL A 321 -6.09 -2.99 10.33
C VAL A 321 -7.03 -3.69 11.31
N ALA A 322 -7.07 -3.18 12.54
CA ALA A 322 -8.01 -3.56 13.59
C ALA A 322 -9.46 -3.35 13.12
N GLY A 323 -10.23 -4.42 12.94
CA GLY A 323 -11.63 -4.30 12.55
C GLY A 323 -12.58 -4.36 13.76
N SER A 324 -13.85 -4.70 13.51
CA SER A 324 -14.88 -4.68 14.55
C SER A 324 -14.67 -5.79 15.58
N ILE A 325 -14.69 -5.41 16.86
CA ILE A 325 -14.69 -6.34 18.01
C ILE A 325 -16.06 -7.02 18.09
N THR A 326 -16.08 -8.34 18.35
CA THR A 326 -17.35 -9.04 18.58
C THR A 326 -17.90 -8.63 19.95
N ASP A 327 -19.05 -7.95 19.99
CA ASP A 327 -19.75 -7.70 21.26
C ASP A 327 -20.39 -8.99 21.77
N TYR A 328 -19.94 -9.44 22.94
CA TYR A 328 -20.44 -10.62 23.64
C TYR A 328 -21.56 -10.31 24.66
N GLY A 329 -21.88 -9.03 24.90
CA GLY A 329 -22.96 -8.57 25.77
C GLY A 329 -22.75 -8.78 27.29
N ASP A 330 -22.02 -9.83 27.70
CA ASP A 330 -21.63 -10.08 29.10
C ASP A 330 -20.11 -9.96 29.36
N GLY A 331 -19.35 -9.55 28.35
CA GLY A 331 -17.89 -9.41 28.40
C GLY A 331 -17.12 -10.72 28.52
N THR A 332 -17.77 -11.89 28.40
CA THR A 332 -17.14 -13.21 28.55
C THR A 332 -16.92 -13.88 27.21
N ILE A 333 -15.71 -14.38 26.99
CA ILE A 333 -15.34 -15.12 25.79
C ILE A 333 -15.09 -16.59 26.13
N ALA A 334 -15.60 -17.49 25.29
CA ALA A 334 -15.30 -18.92 25.37
C ALA A 334 -14.10 -19.25 24.48
N SER A 335 -13.35 -20.30 24.83
CA SER A 335 -12.35 -20.88 23.93
C SER A 335 -12.98 -21.22 22.58
N GLY A 336 -12.38 -20.75 21.49
CA GLY A 336 -12.91 -20.89 20.13
C GLY A 336 -13.86 -19.79 19.68
N SER A 337 -13.94 -18.65 20.41
CA SER A 337 -14.73 -17.49 20.00
C SER A 337 -13.91 -16.51 19.15
N VAL A 338 -14.53 -15.91 18.13
CA VAL A 338 -13.93 -14.87 17.25
C VAL A 338 -13.84 -13.55 18.01
N LEU A 339 -12.68 -13.24 18.60
CA LEU A 339 -12.53 -12.05 19.45
C LEU A 339 -12.69 -10.76 18.66
N TRP A 340 -12.15 -10.74 17.44
CA TRP A 340 -12.37 -9.68 16.47
C TRP A 340 -12.29 -10.23 15.05
N SER A 341 -12.74 -9.41 14.11
CA SER A 341 -12.53 -9.60 12.68
C SER A 341 -11.62 -8.47 12.21
N SER A 342 -10.32 -8.72 12.01
CA SER A 342 -9.40 -7.72 11.43
C SER A 342 -9.47 -7.72 9.91
N SER A 343 -9.03 -6.64 9.27
CA SER A 343 -9.09 -6.47 7.81
C SER A 343 -7.71 -6.25 7.21
N THR A 344 -7.30 -7.07 6.24
CA THR A 344 -6.05 -6.91 5.48
C THR A 344 -6.28 -6.32 4.09
N GLU A 345 -5.30 -5.59 3.54
CA GLU A 345 -5.27 -5.27 2.10
C GLU A 345 -5.11 -6.56 1.28
N THR A 346 -6.21 -7.13 0.79
CA THR A 346 -6.15 -8.38 0.00
C THR A 346 -5.81 -8.22 -1.48
N ALA A 347 -5.95 -7.01 -2.05
CA ALA A 347 -5.66 -6.81 -3.47
C ALA A 347 -4.19 -6.43 -3.70
N ALA A 348 -3.49 -7.23 -4.51
CA ALA A 348 -2.15 -6.90 -4.97
C ALA A 348 -2.14 -5.54 -5.71
N ARG A 349 -1.10 -4.73 -5.48
CA ARG A 349 -0.88 -3.49 -6.24
C ARG A 349 -0.27 -3.82 -7.61
N LEU A 350 -0.78 -3.20 -8.68
CA LEU A 350 -0.20 -3.25 -10.03
C LEU A 350 -0.01 -1.83 -10.58
N ILE A 351 0.80 -1.69 -11.63
CA ILE A 351 0.86 -0.46 -12.44
C ILE A 351 0.00 -0.63 -13.69
N GLU A 352 -0.95 0.27 -13.89
CA GLU A 352 -1.55 0.53 -15.20
C GLU A 352 -0.69 1.55 -15.95
N THR A 353 -0.39 1.27 -17.22
CA THR A 353 0.22 2.25 -18.14
C THR A 353 -0.30 2.02 -19.55
N SER A 354 0.15 2.83 -20.50
CA SER A 354 -0.17 2.63 -21.92
C SER A 354 1.02 2.98 -22.80
N ILE A 355 1.15 2.23 -23.91
CA ILE A 355 2.19 2.44 -24.92
C ILE A 355 1.54 2.86 -26.24
N SER A 356 2.27 3.60 -27.09
CA SER A 356 1.81 3.89 -28.45
C SER A 356 1.66 2.58 -29.26
N VAL A 357 0.74 2.54 -30.23
CA VAL A 357 0.68 1.41 -31.18
C VAL A 357 1.97 1.29 -32.02
N ALA A 358 2.69 2.39 -32.24
CA ALA A 358 3.97 2.38 -32.96
C ALA A 358 5.09 1.66 -32.18
N ASP A 359 5.02 1.67 -30.85
CA ASP A 359 6.02 1.10 -29.94
C ASP A 359 5.61 -0.28 -29.39
N GLN A 360 4.50 -0.86 -29.83
CA GLN A 360 3.95 -2.13 -29.31
C GLN A 360 4.97 -3.29 -29.26
N ASP A 361 5.92 -3.32 -30.21
CA ASP A 361 6.92 -4.40 -30.32
C ASP A 361 8.06 -4.26 -29.28
N LYS A 362 8.12 -3.12 -28.55
CA LYS A 362 9.09 -2.86 -27.48
C LYS A 362 8.70 -3.47 -26.13
N LEU A 363 7.42 -3.81 -25.91
CA LEU A 363 6.93 -4.41 -24.66
C LEU A 363 6.10 -5.67 -24.90
N ALA A 364 6.55 -6.77 -24.31
CA ALA A 364 5.89 -8.07 -24.30
C ALA A 364 5.66 -8.56 -22.86
N LYS A 365 4.63 -9.40 -22.69
CA LYS A 365 4.35 -10.08 -21.41
C LYS A 365 5.59 -10.85 -20.91
N GLY A 366 5.95 -10.62 -19.65
CA GLY A 366 7.15 -11.16 -19.01
C GLY A 366 8.42 -10.31 -19.20
N ASN A 367 8.36 -9.16 -19.88
CA ASN A 367 9.46 -8.19 -19.82
C ASN A 367 9.54 -7.57 -18.43
N VAL A 368 10.77 -7.32 -17.98
CA VAL A 368 11.08 -6.58 -16.75
C VAL A 368 11.42 -5.14 -17.13
N VAL A 369 10.90 -4.18 -16.37
CA VAL A 369 11.14 -2.75 -16.54
C VAL A 369 11.37 -2.11 -15.17
N ASP A 370 11.99 -0.95 -15.14
CA ASP A 370 12.14 -0.17 -13.91
C ASP A 370 10.94 0.75 -13.72
N ILE A 371 10.41 0.83 -12.50
CA ILE A 371 9.31 1.72 -12.09
C ILE A 371 9.88 2.72 -11.09
N GLU A 372 9.89 4.01 -11.45
CA GLU A 372 10.28 5.11 -10.57
C GLU A 372 9.03 5.73 -9.91
N PHE A 373 9.06 5.80 -8.58
CA PHE A 373 8.04 6.43 -7.74
C PHE A 373 8.32 7.93 -7.53
N PRO A 374 7.33 8.74 -7.10
CA PRO A 374 7.51 10.19 -6.88
C PRO A 374 8.60 10.59 -5.87
N ASP A 375 9.04 9.67 -5.01
CA ASP A 375 10.15 9.88 -4.07
C ASP A 375 11.54 9.55 -4.67
N GLY A 376 11.59 9.20 -5.96
CA GLY A 376 12.80 8.81 -6.69
C GLY A 376 13.27 7.37 -6.43
N LYS A 377 12.53 6.57 -5.64
CA LYS A 377 12.85 5.15 -5.49
C LYS A 377 12.46 4.39 -6.75
N ILE A 378 13.33 3.48 -7.15
CA ILE A 378 13.13 2.61 -8.31
C ILE A 378 12.93 1.17 -7.81
N THR A 379 11.90 0.50 -8.33
CA THR A 379 11.63 -0.93 -8.12
C THR A 379 11.48 -1.62 -9.47
N GLN A 380 11.61 -2.95 -9.52
CA GLN A 380 11.37 -3.70 -10.76
C GLN A 380 9.90 -4.05 -10.92
N GLY A 381 9.37 -3.80 -12.12
CA GLY A 381 8.07 -4.27 -12.57
C GLY A 381 8.20 -5.40 -13.59
N THR A 382 7.21 -6.29 -13.66
CA THR A 382 7.10 -7.28 -14.73
C THR A 382 5.79 -7.12 -15.47
N VAL A 383 5.83 -7.02 -16.81
CA VAL A 383 4.63 -6.89 -17.65
C VAL A 383 3.76 -8.16 -17.51
N THR A 384 2.60 -8.03 -16.86
CA THR A 384 1.64 -9.12 -16.65
C THR A 384 0.62 -9.18 -17.77
N SER A 385 0.25 -8.05 -18.36
CA SER A 385 -0.76 -7.96 -19.43
C SER A 385 -0.37 -6.93 -20.48
N VAL A 386 -0.73 -7.22 -21.72
CA VAL A 386 -0.69 -6.28 -22.85
C VAL A 386 -2.03 -6.44 -23.57
N ALA A 387 -2.80 -5.36 -23.68
CA ALA A 387 -4.13 -5.41 -24.26
C ALA A 387 -4.09 -5.78 -25.75
N THR A 388 -5.14 -6.46 -26.23
CA THR A 388 -5.29 -6.83 -27.66
C THR A 388 -6.19 -5.87 -28.44
N SER A 389 -6.64 -4.81 -27.79
CA SER A 389 -7.47 -3.74 -28.32
C SER A 389 -6.82 -2.38 -28.02
N THR A 390 -6.98 -1.44 -28.94
CA THR A 390 -6.47 -0.08 -28.77
C THR A 390 -7.50 0.84 -28.13
N THR A 391 -7.03 1.76 -27.29
CA THR A 391 -7.80 2.90 -26.77
C THR A 391 -7.50 4.15 -27.59
N VAL A 392 -8.52 4.96 -27.82
CA VAL A 392 -8.42 6.30 -28.44
C VAL A 392 -9.02 7.28 -27.44
N ASP A 393 -8.34 8.38 -27.16
CA ASP A 393 -8.88 9.44 -26.31
C ASP A 393 -10.13 10.07 -26.98
N PRO A 394 -11.33 9.95 -26.39
CA PRO A 394 -12.55 10.53 -26.97
C PRO A 394 -12.56 12.07 -26.88
N MET A 395 -11.76 12.67 -26.00
CA MET A 395 -11.59 14.12 -25.88
C MET A 395 -10.48 14.64 -26.82
N ASN A 396 -9.55 13.79 -27.24
CA ASN A 396 -8.53 14.10 -28.25
C ASN A 396 -8.43 13.01 -29.35
N PRO A 397 -9.36 12.98 -30.33
CA PRO A 397 -9.38 11.96 -31.39
C PRO A 397 -8.20 12.01 -32.38
N GLU A 398 -7.34 13.03 -32.30
CA GLU A 398 -6.10 13.13 -33.10
C GLU A 398 -4.87 12.58 -32.35
N ALA A 399 -5.01 12.20 -31.07
CA ALA A 399 -3.96 11.49 -30.34
C ALA A 399 -3.67 10.13 -30.99
N GLU A 400 -2.41 9.67 -30.90
CA GLU A 400 -2.09 8.32 -31.34
C GLU A 400 -2.84 7.29 -30.48
N PRO A 401 -3.43 6.24 -31.09
CA PRO A 401 -4.06 5.18 -30.32
C PRO A 401 -3.02 4.47 -29.47
N THR A 402 -3.41 4.12 -28.26
CA THR A 402 -2.57 3.45 -27.27
C THR A 402 -3.01 2.01 -27.02
N ILE A 403 -2.11 1.21 -26.47
CA ILE A 403 -2.38 -0.14 -25.96
C ILE A 403 -2.18 -0.11 -24.45
N ALA A 404 -3.18 -0.54 -23.69
CA ALA A 404 -3.08 -0.64 -22.23
C ALA A 404 -2.13 -1.79 -21.82
N ILE A 405 -1.34 -1.55 -20.77
CA ILE A 405 -0.37 -2.49 -20.21
C ILE A 405 -0.56 -2.53 -18.69
N GLU A 406 -0.52 -3.74 -18.13
CA GLU A 406 -0.48 -3.97 -16.68
C GLU A 406 0.89 -4.54 -16.30
N LEU A 407 1.42 -4.12 -15.15
CA LEU A 407 2.67 -4.62 -14.60
C LEU A 407 2.51 -4.98 -13.12
N SER A 408 2.98 -6.17 -12.72
CA SER A 408 3.18 -6.50 -11.31
C SER A 408 4.40 -5.77 -10.76
N ILE A 409 4.34 -5.37 -9.50
CA ILE A 409 5.41 -4.64 -8.79
C ILE A 409 6.17 -5.64 -7.91
N ALA A 410 7.50 -5.71 -7.99
CA ALA A 410 8.29 -6.64 -7.16
C ALA A 410 8.27 -6.26 -5.67
N GLN A 411 8.34 -4.95 -5.38
CA GLN A 411 8.21 -4.41 -4.03
C GLN A 411 7.64 -2.98 -4.13
N VAL A 412 6.54 -2.71 -3.43
CA VAL A 412 5.98 -1.35 -3.29
C VAL A 412 6.73 -0.62 -2.17
N PRO A 413 7.28 0.59 -2.38
CA PRO A 413 7.95 1.34 -1.32
C PRO A 413 7.01 1.71 -0.17
N THR A 414 7.45 1.53 1.08
CA THR A 414 6.68 1.91 2.29
C THR A 414 6.26 3.38 2.32
N SER A 415 7.03 4.26 1.67
CA SER A 415 6.72 5.69 1.50
C SER A 415 5.45 5.97 0.69
N VAL A 416 4.84 4.96 0.07
CA VAL A 416 3.62 5.09 -0.72
C VAL A 416 2.52 4.07 -0.35
N HIS A 417 2.63 3.39 0.80
CA HIS A 417 1.60 2.41 1.24
C HIS A 417 0.28 3.10 1.56
N ASP A 418 0.32 4.27 2.22
CA ASP A 418 -0.85 5.12 2.54
C ASP A 418 -1.60 5.71 1.33
N PHE A 419 -1.23 5.35 0.09
CA PHE A 419 -1.74 5.96 -1.15
C PHE A 419 -2.44 4.94 -2.05
N ASN A 420 -3.73 5.17 -2.29
CA ASN A 420 -4.54 4.29 -3.14
C ASN A 420 -4.23 4.39 -4.63
N GLN A 421 -3.77 5.57 -5.06
CA GLN A 421 -3.27 5.80 -6.40
C GLN A 421 -1.98 6.61 -6.35
N VAL A 422 -0.98 6.16 -7.10
CA VAL A 422 0.33 6.83 -7.18
C VAL A 422 0.74 6.92 -8.64
N ASN A 423 0.97 8.13 -9.13
CA ASN A 423 1.55 8.33 -10.45
C ASN A 423 3.02 7.91 -10.43
N VAL A 424 3.44 7.08 -11.38
CA VAL A 424 4.80 6.54 -11.50
C VAL A 424 5.34 6.74 -12.92
N GLN A 425 6.65 6.63 -13.09
CA GLN A 425 7.28 6.56 -14.41
C GLN A 425 7.76 5.13 -14.66
N VAL A 426 7.30 4.53 -15.75
CA VAL A 426 7.73 3.20 -16.19
C VAL A 426 8.81 3.38 -17.24
N LYS A 427 10.05 3.03 -16.89
CA LYS A 427 11.23 3.23 -17.74
C LYS A 427 11.38 2.08 -18.73
N LEU A 428 10.98 2.31 -19.96
CA LEU A 428 11.19 1.38 -21.06
C LEU A 428 12.59 1.58 -21.64
N VAL A 429 13.44 0.57 -21.61
CA VAL A 429 14.73 0.59 -22.31
C VAL A 429 14.48 0.69 -23.82
N GLU A 430 14.87 1.81 -24.43
CA GLU A 430 14.74 2.03 -25.87
C GLU A 430 16.01 1.63 -26.62
N ASN A 431 17.18 2.09 -26.17
CA ASN A 431 18.47 1.70 -26.74
C ASN A 431 19.48 1.38 -25.63
N ILE A 432 20.43 0.49 -25.91
CA ILE A 432 21.57 0.19 -25.03
C ILE A 432 22.89 0.19 -25.80
N ALA A 433 23.90 0.87 -25.26
CA ALA A 433 25.29 0.83 -25.74
C ALA A 433 26.18 0.14 -24.68
N THR A 434 26.26 -1.20 -24.77
CA THR A 434 27.01 -2.04 -23.83
C THR A 434 28.53 -1.89 -24.01
N GLY A 435 29.26 -1.67 -22.93
CA GLY A 435 30.72 -1.55 -22.92
C GLY A 435 31.25 -0.33 -23.69
N ALA A 436 30.44 0.73 -23.81
CA ALA A 436 30.79 1.97 -24.48
C ALA A 436 31.98 2.66 -23.79
N THR A 437 32.88 3.24 -24.58
CA THR A 437 33.87 4.21 -24.04
C THR A 437 33.17 5.55 -23.93
N VAL A 438 33.10 6.13 -22.73
CA VAL A 438 32.33 7.35 -22.46
C VAL A 438 33.19 8.46 -21.88
N VAL A 439 32.70 9.70 -22.03
CA VAL A 439 33.17 10.89 -21.30
C VAL A 439 31.95 11.68 -20.78
N PRO A 440 32.10 12.61 -19.82
CA PRO A 440 31.03 13.53 -19.48
C PRO A 440 30.63 14.37 -20.70
N VAL A 441 29.34 14.65 -20.89
CA VAL A 441 28.83 15.46 -22.02
C VAL A 441 29.51 16.84 -22.07
N SER A 442 29.82 17.42 -20.92
CA SER A 442 30.55 18.70 -20.80
C SER A 442 31.98 18.67 -21.33
N ALA A 443 32.60 17.49 -21.51
CA ALA A 443 33.94 17.36 -22.09
C ALA A 443 33.95 17.40 -23.64
N LEU A 444 32.78 17.37 -24.30
CA LEU A 444 32.67 17.50 -25.76
C LEU A 444 32.85 18.95 -26.21
N VAL A 445 33.72 19.14 -27.20
CA VAL A 445 33.97 20.42 -27.86
C VAL A 445 33.62 20.27 -29.35
N ALA A 446 32.70 21.09 -29.84
CA ALA A 446 32.37 21.15 -31.27
C ALA A 446 33.49 21.85 -32.05
N THR A 447 34.04 21.20 -33.09
CA THR A 447 35.24 21.66 -33.81
C THR A 447 34.95 22.29 -35.17
N GLY A 448 33.67 22.55 -35.48
CA GLY A 448 33.22 23.03 -36.78
C GLY A 448 32.86 21.89 -37.74
N ASP A 449 32.12 22.21 -38.80
CA ASP A 449 31.65 21.25 -39.83
C ASP A 449 30.90 20.01 -39.28
N GLY A 450 30.29 20.12 -38.09
CA GLY A 450 29.59 19.03 -37.41
C GLY A 450 30.50 17.99 -36.73
N ASN A 451 31.79 18.28 -36.61
CA ASN A 451 32.75 17.42 -35.90
C ASN A 451 32.85 17.76 -34.41
N PHE A 452 33.34 16.80 -33.63
CA PHE A 452 33.56 16.92 -32.20
C PHE A 452 34.99 16.50 -31.82
N ALA A 453 35.46 16.99 -30.69
CA ALA A 453 36.69 16.58 -30.04
C ALA A 453 36.54 16.58 -28.51
N VAL A 454 37.46 15.91 -27.84
CA VAL A 454 37.71 16.08 -26.40
C VAL A 454 39.09 16.72 -26.22
N GLU A 455 39.26 17.59 -25.23
CA GLU A 455 40.57 18.13 -24.88
C GLU A 455 41.29 17.15 -23.92
N ALA A 456 42.18 16.32 -24.46
CA ALA A 456 42.90 15.31 -23.69
C ALA A 456 44.17 15.88 -23.04
N ILE A 457 44.49 15.40 -21.84
CA ILE A 457 45.70 15.75 -21.10
C ILE A 457 46.87 14.88 -21.56
N THR A 458 48.03 15.52 -21.75
CA THR A 458 49.29 14.89 -22.15
C THR A 458 50.39 15.25 -21.14
N THR A 459 51.55 14.62 -21.26
CA THR A 459 52.72 14.94 -20.42
C THR A 459 53.29 16.35 -20.65
N THR A 460 52.86 17.08 -21.68
CA THR A 460 53.39 18.41 -22.06
C THR A 460 52.32 19.52 -22.16
N GLY A 461 51.07 19.25 -21.75
CA GLY A 461 49.94 20.17 -21.90
C GLY A 461 48.68 19.44 -22.36
N THR A 462 47.79 20.12 -23.09
CA THR A 462 46.57 19.51 -23.65
C THR A 462 46.61 19.37 -25.17
N THR A 463 45.78 18.48 -25.72
CA THR A 463 45.57 18.33 -27.16
C THR A 463 44.12 17.96 -27.46
N PHE A 464 43.54 18.51 -28.54
CA PHE A 464 42.23 18.06 -29.00
C PHE A 464 42.34 16.73 -29.73
N LEU A 465 41.64 15.71 -29.23
CA LEU A 465 41.46 14.42 -29.91
C LEU A 465 40.08 14.42 -30.55
N GLN A 466 40.02 14.26 -31.87
CA GLN A 466 38.75 14.16 -32.59
C GLN A 466 38.00 12.90 -32.15
N VAL A 467 36.73 13.05 -31.82
CA VAL A 467 35.83 11.95 -31.44
C VAL A 467 34.58 11.97 -32.30
N ARG A 468 33.95 10.81 -32.44
CA ARG A 468 32.56 10.71 -32.92
C ARG A 468 31.67 10.33 -31.72
N PRO A 469 30.73 11.20 -31.33
CA PRO A 469 29.69 10.88 -30.35
C PRO A 469 28.78 9.74 -30.86
N GLY A 470 28.32 8.93 -29.92
CA GLY A 470 27.28 7.91 -30.09
C GLY A 470 26.07 8.23 -29.20
N MET A 471 25.67 7.28 -28.35
CA MET A 471 24.59 7.46 -27.37
C MET A 471 24.91 8.52 -26.29
N PHE A 472 23.87 9.20 -25.80
CA PHE A 472 23.92 10.13 -24.68
C PHE A 472 22.97 9.64 -23.58
N SER A 473 23.44 9.52 -22.33
CA SER A 473 22.59 9.15 -21.18
C SER A 473 23.25 9.55 -19.86
N ASP A 474 22.46 9.92 -18.84
CA ASP A 474 22.88 10.30 -17.49
C ASP A 474 24.04 11.32 -17.39
N GLY A 475 24.12 12.25 -18.34
CA GLY A 475 25.19 13.25 -18.41
C GLY A 475 26.52 12.71 -19.00
N TRP A 476 26.50 11.50 -19.55
CA TRP A 476 27.60 10.85 -20.26
C TRP A 476 27.29 10.71 -21.75
N VAL A 477 28.34 10.56 -22.53
CA VAL A 477 28.27 10.36 -23.98
C VAL A 477 29.27 9.31 -24.41
N GLU A 478 28.80 8.33 -25.19
CA GLU A 478 29.64 7.38 -25.91
C GLU A 478 30.52 8.14 -26.91
N VAL A 479 31.82 7.86 -26.91
CA VAL A 479 32.78 8.45 -27.83
C VAL A 479 33.68 7.39 -28.44
N THR A 480 33.74 7.38 -29.77
CA THR A 480 34.74 6.62 -30.52
C THR A 480 35.88 7.53 -30.95
N GLY A 481 37.13 7.05 -30.86
CA GLY A 481 38.35 7.79 -31.21
C GLY A 481 39.39 7.92 -30.09
N ILE A 482 39.03 7.56 -28.85
CA ILE A 482 39.92 7.52 -27.67
C ILE A 482 39.88 6.15 -27.00
N GLN A 483 40.80 5.91 -26.06
CA GLN A 483 40.81 4.71 -25.22
C GLN A 483 40.26 5.02 -23.81
N PRO A 484 39.63 4.05 -23.12
CA PRO A 484 39.39 4.15 -21.68
C PRO A 484 40.68 4.49 -20.92
N GLY A 485 40.56 5.30 -19.86
CA GLY A 485 41.70 5.88 -19.13
C GLY A 485 42.27 7.17 -19.73
N THR A 486 41.81 7.62 -20.90
CA THR A 486 42.20 8.93 -21.46
C THR A 486 41.68 10.05 -20.56
N GLN A 487 42.56 10.84 -19.95
CA GLN A 487 42.15 12.00 -19.16
C GLN A 487 41.74 13.17 -20.07
N VAL A 488 40.54 13.71 -19.84
CA VAL A 488 39.95 14.82 -20.60
C VAL A 488 39.62 15.99 -19.68
N VAL A 489 39.80 17.21 -20.19
CA VAL A 489 39.41 18.44 -19.52
C VAL A 489 37.88 18.56 -19.50
N VAL A 490 37.35 18.97 -18.36
CA VAL A 490 35.94 19.31 -18.18
C VAL A 490 35.85 20.81 -17.86
N PRO A 491 34.98 21.59 -18.53
CA PRO A 491 34.67 22.97 -18.13
C PRO A 491 34.08 23.00 -16.72
N SER A 492 34.52 23.98 -15.93
CA SER A 492 34.01 24.29 -14.58
C SER A 492 32.83 25.24 -14.60
#